data_AF-O77241-F1
#
_entry.id   AF-O77241-F1
#
_cell.length_a   1.000
_cell.length_b   1.000
_cell.length_c   1.000
_cell.angle_alpha   90.00
_cell.angle_beta   90.00
_cell.angle_gamma   90.00
#
_symmetry.space_group_name_H-M   'P 1'
#
loop_
_entity.id
_entity.type
_entity.pdbx_description
1 polymer ?
#
loop_
_entity_poly.entity_id
_entity_poly.type
_entity_poly.pdbx_seq_one_letter_code
_entity_poly.pdbx_strand_id
1 'polypeptide(L)'
;EQMYGLFEFFYYAKNWEIFQRNVCWARLYANEGMFVQALTLAVIHRDDFDGLMLPAIYEIFPQYFFNSKFVYEAEKFDFDVWSKYIMYEKEYKDFMYKDYSQYFKKFDNYEYFYTKDFKMWQWWKLMGLGEHWYSEDHFMMRDNMYLFNKDSKYLDMIKGVNMFYMPVDYTRDVYFFNKESELSYFTEDLEWNSFWYYFNMDYFPYLNGEQFGLKKDRRGEYYFYVVRQLLARYYMERLSHGYGEVPEFSFFTEVEYGYDPQLINYNGVGYSYRKNYYEYETYGNFDYMYYIINFFTRVEEIITQGYFKTHDGKIIDLRKPESIEYLGDIMQGNVDNYDKYFATFWYMYAHMYFAHTDDTEFFVH
;
A
#
# COMPACT_ATOMS: atom_id res chain seq x y z
N GLU A 1 19.20 6.30 -5.76
CA GLU A 1 20.64 6.09 -5.47
C GLU A 1 20.94 5.91 -3.99
N GLN A 2 20.63 6.89 -3.12
CA GLN A 2 20.96 6.79 -1.69
C GLN A 2 20.42 5.53 -0.99
N MET A 3 19.16 5.15 -1.28
CA MET A 3 18.55 3.94 -0.72
C MET A 3 19.30 2.67 -1.17
N TYR A 4 19.67 2.59 -2.45
CA TYR A 4 20.43 1.46 -2.99
C TYR A 4 21.84 1.39 -2.37
N GLY A 5 22.52 2.52 -2.17
CA GLY A 5 23.80 2.56 -1.47
C GLY A 5 23.70 2.11 -0.01
N LEU A 6 22.60 2.43 0.68
CA LEU A 6 22.33 1.92 2.02
C LEU A 6 22.06 0.41 2.03
N PHE A 7 21.34 -0.10 1.03
CA PHE A 7 21.18 -1.53 0.81
C PHE A 7 22.53 -2.23 0.62
N GLU A 8 23.41 -1.72 -0.24
CA GLU A 8 24.76 -2.30 -0.44
C GLU A 8 25.59 -2.28 0.85
N PHE A 9 25.47 -1.21 1.65
CA PHE A 9 26.12 -1.10 2.96
C PHE A 9 25.68 -2.18 3.96
N PHE A 10 24.42 -2.64 3.86
CA PHE A 10 23.91 -3.77 4.64
C PHE A 10 24.26 -5.12 4.01
N TYR A 11 24.07 -5.25 2.69
CA TYR A 11 24.24 -6.49 1.95
C TYR A 11 25.68 -7.01 2.05
N TYR A 12 26.67 -6.14 1.84
CA TYR A 12 28.09 -6.52 1.87
C TYR A 12 28.70 -6.57 3.28
N ALA A 13 27.90 -6.48 4.35
CA ALA A 13 28.40 -6.63 5.71
C ALA A 13 28.90 -8.07 5.94
N LYS A 14 30.19 -8.20 6.27
CA LYS A 14 30.93 -9.48 6.32
C LYS A 14 30.41 -10.50 7.32
N ASN A 15 29.80 -10.04 8.41
CA ASN A 15 29.28 -10.89 9.47
C ASN A 15 28.12 -10.18 10.20
N TRP A 16 27.41 -10.95 11.03
CA TRP A 16 26.27 -10.48 11.80
C TRP A 16 26.58 -9.26 12.69
N GLU A 17 27.74 -9.24 13.35
CA GLU A 17 28.11 -8.15 14.25
C GLU A 17 28.28 -6.82 13.51
N ILE A 18 28.90 -6.85 12.32
CA ILE A 18 29.04 -5.67 11.46
C ILE A 18 27.69 -5.27 10.91
N PHE A 19 26.87 -6.23 10.46
CA PHE A 19 25.52 -5.95 9.97
C PHE A 19 24.69 -5.25 11.05
N GLN A 20 24.65 -5.79 12.27
CA GLN A 20 23.92 -5.21 13.39
C GLN A 20 24.39 -3.78 13.69
N ARG A 21 25.71 -3.53 13.70
CA ARG A 21 26.25 -2.17 13.90
C ARG A 21 25.85 -1.22 12.78
N ASN A 22 25.89 -1.67 11.53
CA ASN A 22 25.47 -0.89 10.36
C ASN A 22 23.99 -0.52 10.45
N VAL A 23 23.13 -1.47 10.85
CA VAL A 23 21.69 -1.26 11.05
C VAL A 23 21.45 -0.28 12.20
N CYS A 24 22.13 -0.42 13.34
CA CYS A 24 22.02 0.52 14.46
C CYS A 24 22.43 1.94 14.07
N TRP A 25 23.52 2.08 13.29
CA TRP A 25 23.93 3.38 12.75
C TRP A 25 22.86 3.94 11.81
N ALA A 26 22.39 3.16 10.85
CA ALA A 26 21.41 3.62 9.88
C ALA A 26 20.07 4.00 10.52
N ARG A 27 19.64 3.29 11.56
CA ARG A 27 18.41 3.64 12.30
C ARG A 27 18.48 5.03 12.93
N LEU A 28 19.67 5.51 13.28
CA LEU A 28 19.88 6.82 13.91
C LEU A 28 20.10 7.95 12.90
N TYR A 29 20.64 7.66 11.71
CA TYR A 29 21.14 8.69 10.79
C TYR A 29 20.50 8.68 9.40
N ALA A 30 19.81 7.60 8.99
CA ALA A 30 19.12 7.54 7.70
C ALA A 30 17.65 7.91 7.83
N ASN A 31 17.05 8.37 6.72
CA ASN A 31 15.61 8.55 6.63
C ASN A 31 14.89 7.21 6.91
N GLU A 32 13.79 7.27 7.64
CA GLU A 32 13.09 6.08 8.16
C GLU A 32 12.53 5.19 7.03
N GLY A 33 11.94 5.79 5.99
CA GLY A 33 11.42 5.06 4.84
C GLY A 33 12.54 4.36 4.06
N MET A 34 13.63 5.08 3.80
CA MET A 34 14.81 4.51 3.13
C MET A 34 15.46 3.40 3.95
N PHE A 35 15.54 3.57 5.27
CA PHE A 35 16.08 2.58 6.19
C PHE A 35 15.29 1.28 6.13
N VAL A 36 13.96 1.34 6.25
CA VAL A 36 13.10 0.15 6.20
C VAL A 36 13.19 -0.54 4.85
N GLN A 37 13.12 0.20 3.73
CA GLN A 37 13.26 -0.40 2.40
C GLN A 37 14.62 -1.09 2.21
N ALA A 38 15.72 -0.41 2.56
CA ALA A 38 17.06 -0.97 2.42
C ALA A 38 17.28 -2.19 3.33
N LEU A 39 16.73 -2.17 4.55
CA LEU A 39 16.80 -3.29 5.48
C LEU A 39 15.98 -4.48 4.97
N THR A 40 14.75 -4.26 4.51
CA THR A 40 13.89 -5.30 3.93
C THR A 40 14.57 -5.96 2.73
N LEU A 41 15.14 -5.17 1.81
CA LEU A 41 15.92 -5.68 0.68
C LEU A 41 17.12 -6.52 1.16
N ALA A 42 17.88 -6.03 2.14
CA ALA A 42 19.04 -6.76 2.65
C ALA A 42 18.65 -8.08 3.33
N VAL A 43 17.50 -8.12 4.02
CA VAL A 43 17.00 -9.33 4.69
C VAL A 43 16.49 -10.37 3.70
N ILE A 44 15.78 -9.95 2.65
CA ILE A 44 15.25 -10.85 1.61
C ILE A 44 16.39 -11.48 0.81
N HIS A 45 17.42 -10.71 0.46
CA HIS A 45 18.42 -11.13 -0.54
C HIS A 45 19.70 -11.75 0.04
N ARG A 46 19.90 -11.71 1.36
CA ARG A 46 21.10 -12.28 1.98
C ARG A 46 20.90 -13.76 2.33
N ASP A 47 21.76 -14.61 1.79
CA ASP A 47 21.74 -16.06 2.03
C ASP A 47 21.82 -16.45 3.52
N ASP A 48 22.48 -15.65 4.37
CA ASP A 48 22.60 -15.93 5.81
C ASP A 48 21.32 -15.62 6.61
N PHE A 49 20.32 -15.03 5.96
CA PHE A 49 19.05 -14.60 6.54
C PHE A 49 17.84 -15.44 6.08
N ASP A 50 18.09 -16.53 5.35
CA ASP A 50 17.06 -17.49 4.99
C ASP A 50 16.26 -17.95 6.22
N GLY A 51 14.94 -17.71 6.16
CA GLY A 51 14.01 -18.05 7.23
C GLY A 51 13.82 -16.98 8.31
N LEU A 52 14.50 -15.83 8.23
CA LEU A 52 14.15 -14.68 9.06
C LEU A 52 12.81 -14.09 8.61
N MET A 53 11.93 -13.86 9.58
CA MET A 53 10.63 -13.23 9.34
C MET A 53 10.68 -11.77 9.79
N LEU A 54 10.36 -10.87 8.86
CA LEU A 54 10.15 -9.46 9.18
C LEU A 54 8.69 -9.23 9.61
N PRO A 55 8.44 -8.21 10.45
CA PRO A 55 7.10 -7.71 10.68
C PRO A 55 6.43 -7.31 9.37
N ALA A 56 5.09 -7.33 9.36
CA ALA A 56 4.36 -6.93 8.17
C ALA A 56 4.55 -5.43 7.89
N ILE A 57 4.56 -5.04 6.62
CA ILE A 57 4.82 -3.63 6.25
C ILE A 57 3.76 -2.67 6.81
N TYR A 58 2.51 -3.11 6.98
CA TYR A 58 1.45 -2.34 7.62
C TYR A 58 1.61 -2.20 9.14
N GLU A 59 2.43 -3.04 9.79
CA GLU A 59 2.81 -2.87 11.20
C GLU A 59 3.95 -1.85 11.36
N ILE A 60 4.82 -1.76 10.36
CA ILE A 60 5.97 -0.83 10.35
C ILE A 60 5.51 0.57 9.91
N PHE A 61 4.70 0.66 8.86
CA PHE A 61 4.19 1.92 8.30
C PHE A 61 2.66 1.91 8.18
N PRO A 62 1.92 1.94 9.29
CA PRO A 62 0.46 1.93 9.28
C PRO A 62 -0.14 3.11 8.48
N GLN A 63 0.55 4.24 8.40
CA GLN A 63 0.08 5.45 7.72
C GLN A 63 -0.15 5.29 6.21
N TYR A 64 0.43 4.28 5.56
CA TYR A 64 0.19 3.99 4.14
C TYR A 64 -0.98 3.04 3.89
N PHE A 65 -1.55 2.48 4.96
CA PHE A 65 -2.58 1.45 4.90
C PHE A 65 -3.89 1.88 5.58
N PHE A 66 -3.81 2.81 6.52
CA PHE A 66 -4.98 3.34 7.21
C PHE A 66 -5.26 4.78 6.79
N ASN A 67 -6.55 5.10 6.73
CA ASN A 67 -7.04 6.45 6.46
C ASN A 67 -6.46 7.45 7.47
N SER A 68 -6.14 8.65 6.98
CA SER A 68 -5.72 9.81 7.79
C SER A 68 -6.57 10.05 9.02
N LYS A 69 -7.90 9.84 8.99
CA LYS A 69 -8.75 9.94 10.17
C LYS A 69 -8.26 9.04 11.30
N PHE A 70 -8.01 7.77 11.02
CA PHE A 70 -7.51 6.82 12.00
C PHE A 70 -6.13 7.21 12.51
N VAL A 71 -5.23 7.60 11.61
CA VAL A 71 -3.87 8.03 11.97
C VAL A 71 -3.91 9.23 12.92
N TYR A 72 -4.72 10.25 12.62
CA TYR A 72 -4.86 11.41 13.50
C TYR A 72 -5.47 11.10 14.86
N GLU A 73 -6.46 10.21 14.92
CA GLU A 73 -7.03 9.76 16.20
C GLU A 73 -6.02 8.93 17.02
N ALA A 74 -5.13 8.18 16.37
CA ALA A 74 -4.05 7.44 17.01
C ALA A 74 -2.96 8.39 17.54
N GLU A 75 -2.58 9.41 16.77
CA GLU A 75 -1.59 10.41 17.20
C GLU A 75 -2.08 11.25 18.39
N LYS A 76 -3.39 11.53 18.46
CA LYS A 76 -4.01 12.28 19.55
C LYS A 76 -4.32 11.44 20.78
N PHE A 77 -4.15 10.12 20.71
CA PHE A 77 -4.49 9.24 21.81
C PHE A 77 -3.58 9.49 23.02
N ASP A 78 -4.19 9.93 24.12
CA ASP A 78 -3.54 10.10 25.41
C ASP A 78 -4.28 9.25 26.46
N PHE A 79 -3.56 8.32 27.08
CA PHE A 79 -4.12 7.38 28.04
C PHE A 79 -4.73 8.06 29.28
N ASP A 80 -4.08 9.08 29.83
CA ASP A 80 -4.54 9.78 31.04
C ASP A 80 -5.82 10.57 30.77
N VAL A 81 -5.90 11.15 29.56
CA VAL A 81 -7.07 11.87 29.08
C VAL A 81 -8.21 10.90 28.83
N TRP A 82 -7.95 9.82 28.09
CA TRP A 82 -8.91 8.76 27.78
C TRP A 82 -9.47 8.10 29.06
N SER A 83 -8.62 7.78 30.04
CA SER A 83 -9.04 7.15 31.28
C SER A 83 -9.97 8.04 32.10
N LYS A 84 -9.72 9.37 32.11
CA LYS A 84 -10.59 10.34 32.77
C LYS A 84 -11.93 10.47 32.06
N TYR A 85 -11.93 10.51 30.73
CA TYR A 85 -13.17 10.57 29.95
C TYR A 85 -14.05 9.35 30.21
N ILE A 86 -13.49 8.14 30.21
CA ILE A 86 -14.26 6.93 30.53
C ILE A 86 -14.79 6.95 31.96
N MET A 87 -14.00 7.44 32.91
CA MET A 87 -14.46 7.58 34.30
C MET A 87 -15.65 8.54 34.39
N TYR A 88 -15.57 9.71 33.74
CA TYR A 88 -16.67 10.67 33.69
C TYR A 88 -17.89 10.16 32.94
N GLU A 89 -17.69 9.46 31.83
CA GLU A 89 -18.79 8.85 31.07
C GLU A 89 -19.49 7.77 31.89
N LYS A 90 -18.72 6.98 32.65
CA LYS A 90 -19.25 5.99 33.60
C LYS A 90 -20.02 6.66 34.73
N GLU A 91 -19.46 7.70 35.37
CA GLU A 91 -20.15 8.49 36.40
C GLU A 91 -21.43 9.16 35.87
N TYR A 92 -21.39 9.69 34.66
CA TYR A 92 -22.53 10.32 33.98
C TYR A 92 -23.59 9.29 33.60
N LYS A 93 -23.20 8.13 33.04
CA LYS A 93 -24.10 7.02 32.77
C LYS A 93 -24.71 6.49 34.07
N ASP A 94 -23.93 6.27 35.12
CA ASP A 94 -24.43 5.85 36.43
C ASP A 94 -25.40 6.89 37.04
N PHE A 95 -25.18 8.18 36.79
CA PHE A 95 -26.12 9.25 37.14
C PHE A 95 -27.41 9.20 36.30
N MET A 96 -27.31 8.98 34.98
CA MET A 96 -28.43 8.91 34.03
C MET A 96 -29.20 7.58 34.10
N TYR A 97 -28.60 6.50 34.58
CA TYR A 97 -29.23 5.19 34.77
C TYR A 97 -29.89 5.03 36.16
N LYS A 98 -30.11 6.13 36.89
CA LYS A 98 -31.12 6.20 37.96
C LYS A 98 -32.53 6.13 37.38
N ASP A 99 -33.03 4.92 37.13
CA ASP A 99 -34.41 4.57 36.73
C ASP A 99 -35.20 5.68 36.00
N TYR A 100 -34.77 6.02 34.79
CA TYR A 100 -35.51 6.87 33.85
C TYR A 100 -36.46 6.06 32.95
N SER A 101 -36.73 4.78 33.26
CA SER A 101 -37.69 3.94 32.50
C SER A 101 -39.09 4.59 32.39
N GLN A 102 -39.40 5.43 33.36
CA GLN A 102 -40.58 6.28 33.47
C GLN A 102 -40.63 7.46 32.47
N TYR A 103 -39.51 7.92 31.94
CA TYR A 103 -39.44 9.02 30.95
C TYR A 103 -39.44 8.52 29.50
N PHE A 104 -38.91 7.32 29.24
CA PHE A 104 -38.92 6.70 27.89
C PHE A 104 -40.32 6.24 27.44
N LYS A 105 -41.27 6.06 28.37
CA LYS A 105 -42.68 5.78 28.03
C LYS A 105 -43.46 6.99 27.48
N LYS A 106 -42.84 8.17 27.43
CA LYS A 106 -43.56 9.43 27.14
C LYS A 106 -43.23 10.05 25.78
N PHE A 107 -42.28 9.50 25.03
CA PHE A 107 -41.88 9.99 23.71
C PHE A 107 -41.90 8.85 22.70
N ASP A 108 -43.08 8.56 22.15
CA ASP A 108 -43.31 7.67 21.00
C ASP A 108 -42.81 8.32 19.68
N ASN A 109 -41.54 8.70 19.61
CA ASN A 109 -40.93 9.15 18.36
C ASN A 109 -39.53 8.53 18.23
N TYR A 110 -39.52 7.23 17.98
CA TYR A 110 -38.36 6.60 17.35
C TYR A 110 -38.38 6.98 15.88
N GLU A 111 -37.44 7.82 15.45
CA GLU A 111 -37.12 7.97 14.03
C GLU A 111 -36.76 6.59 13.49
N TYR A 112 -37.56 6.10 12.55
CA TYR A 112 -37.37 4.81 11.93
C TYR A 112 -36.06 4.83 11.14
N PHE A 113 -35.09 4.04 11.59
CA PHE A 113 -33.88 3.76 10.85
C PHE A 113 -34.24 2.89 9.63
N TYR A 114 -33.98 3.38 8.41
CA TYR A 114 -34.20 2.60 7.20
C TYR A 114 -33.15 1.48 7.10
N THR A 115 -33.56 0.24 7.36
CA THR A 115 -32.71 -0.97 7.30
C THR A 115 -32.32 -1.39 5.89
N LYS A 116 -32.64 -0.59 4.86
CA LYS A 116 -32.41 -0.94 3.45
C LYS A 116 -30.92 -1.00 3.11
N ASP A 117 -30.09 -0.21 3.81
CA ASP A 117 -28.64 -0.16 3.62
C ASP A 117 -27.88 -0.91 4.72
N PHE A 118 -28.58 -1.67 5.57
CA PHE A 118 -27.96 -2.40 6.67
C PHE A 118 -27.14 -3.59 6.16
N LYS A 119 -25.82 -3.44 6.20
CA LYS A 119 -24.89 -4.57 6.08
C LYS A 119 -24.64 -5.13 7.48
N MET A 120 -25.05 -6.38 7.72
CA MET A 120 -24.94 -7.07 9.02
C MET A 120 -23.54 -6.99 9.65
N TRP A 121 -22.49 -6.89 8.84
CA TRP A 121 -21.09 -6.82 9.29
C TRP A 121 -20.63 -5.41 9.71
N GLN A 122 -21.46 -4.37 9.56
CA GLN A 122 -21.16 -2.97 9.93
C GLN A 122 -21.96 -2.48 11.16
N TRP A 123 -22.48 -3.39 11.97
CA TRP A 123 -23.29 -3.06 13.16
C TRP A 123 -22.58 -2.08 14.12
N TRP A 124 -21.25 -2.09 14.16
CA TRP A 124 -20.43 -1.24 15.01
C TRP A 124 -20.42 0.25 14.60
N LYS A 125 -20.61 0.57 13.30
CA LYS A 125 -20.64 1.97 12.81
C LYS A 125 -21.88 2.70 13.32
N LEU A 126 -23.03 2.03 13.36
CA LEU A 126 -24.29 2.57 13.93
C LEU A 126 -24.21 2.80 15.44
N MET A 127 -23.38 2.01 16.11
CA MET A 127 -23.13 2.12 17.53
C MET A 127 -22.10 3.21 17.85
N GLY A 128 -21.62 3.95 16.84
CA GLY A 128 -20.58 4.97 17.00
C GLY A 128 -19.22 4.41 17.37
N LEU A 129 -19.00 3.09 17.21
CA LEU A 129 -17.76 2.46 17.70
C LEU A 129 -16.53 2.84 16.88
N GLY A 130 -16.66 3.47 15.72
CA GLY A 130 -15.51 3.97 14.94
C GLY A 130 -15.03 5.37 15.34
N GLU A 131 -15.55 5.93 16.44
CA GLU A 131 -15.25 7.31 16.89
C GLU A 131 -14.41 7.35 18.17
N HIS A 132 -14.20 6.22 18.83
CA HIS A 132 -13.55 6.14 20.13
C HIS A 132 -12.57 4.98 20.21
N TRP A 133 -11.59 5.13 21.10
CA TRP A 133 -10.68 4.06 21.48
C TRP A 133 -11.30 3.17 22.56
N TYR A 134 -11.11 1.87 22.44
CA TYR A 134 -11.57 0.86 23.39
C TYR A 134 -10.37 0.13 23.97
N SER A 135 -10.39 -0.15 25.28
CA SER A 135 -9.41 -1.02 25.91
C SER A 135 -9.83 -2.47 25.70
N GLU A 136 -8.86 -3.30 25.30
CA GLU A 136 -9.03 -4.75 25.28
C GLU A 136 -8.43 -5.35 26.55
N ASP A 137 -9.31 -5.82 27.43
CA ASP A 137 -8.92 -6.48 28.68
C ASP A 137 -8.44 -7.92 28.44
N HIS A 138 -8.86 -8.53 27.32
CA HIS A 138 -8.49 -9.89 26.93
C HIS A 138 -7.62 -9.83 25.68
N PHE A 139 -6.31 -9.65 25.91
CA PHE A 139 -5.29 -9.77 24.87
C PHE A 139 -5.41 -11.16 24.24
N MET A 140 -6.10 -11.33 23.09
CA MET A 140 -5.79 -12.28 22.00
C MET A 140 -6.65 -12.01 20.77
N MET A 141 -6.01 -11.84 19.62
CA MET A 141 -6.68 -12.08 18.35
C MET A 141 -7.08 -13.55 18.26
N ARG A 142 -8.31 -13.78 17.81
CA ARG A 142 -9.07 -15.04 17.92
C ARG A 142 -8.37 -16.27 17.31
N ASP A 143 -7.47 -16.09 16.36
CA ASP A 143 -7.01 -17.18 15.48
C ASP A 143 -5.79 -17.96 16.00
N ASN A 144 -4.98 -17.38 16.90
CA ASN A 144 -3.76 -18.03 17.44
C ASN A 144 -3.75 -18.16 18.97
N MET A 145 -4.92 -18.01 19.59
CA MET A 145 -5.06 -17.88 21.04
C MET A 145 -4.52 -19.09 21.84
N TYR A 146 -4.54 -20.28 21.23
CA TYR A 146 -4.10 -21.53 21.86
C TYR A 146 -2.58 -21.72 21.88
N LEU A 147 -1.84 -21.04 21.00
CA LEU A 147 -0.38 -21.14 20.89
C LEU A 147 0.31 -20.27 21.94
N PHE A 148 -0.13 -19.01 22.08
CA PHE A 148 0.55 -18.02 22.91
C PHE A 148 0.15 -18.07 24.40
N ASN A 149 -1.05 -18.57 24.72
CA ASN A 149 -1.51 -18.76 26.10
C ASN A 149 -0.63 -19.71 26.95
N LYS A 150 0.20 -20.54 26.31
CA LYS A 150 1.03 -21.55 26.97
C LYS A 150 2.50 -21.17 27.02
N ASP A 151 2.92 -20.11 26.32
CA ASP A 151 4.31 -19.65 26.33
C ASP A 151 4.54 -18.68 27.49
N SER A 152 5.26 -19.14 28.52
CA SER A 152 5.61 -18.32 29.68
C SER A 152 6.39 -17.05 29.30
N LYS A 153 7.21 -17.11 28.25
CA LYS A 153 8.00 -15.96 27.81
C LYS A 153 7.11 -14.88 27.20
N TYR A 154 6.10 -15.29 26.44
CA TYR A 154 5.11 -14.37 25.88
C TYR A 154 4.27 -13.73 26.99
N LEU A 155 3.80 -14.52 27.96
CA LEU A 155 3.03 -14.02 29.10
C LEU A 155 3.81 -13.01 29.95
N ASP A 156 5.11 -13.23 30.14
CA ASP A 156 5.98 -12.26 30.82
C ASP A 156 6.21 -11.00 29.98
N MET A 157 6.34 -11.12 28.65
CA MET A 157 6.51 -9.99 27.73
C MET A 157 5.29 -9.07 27.70
N ILE A 158 4.08 -9.64 27.67
CA ILE A 158 2.83 -8.85 27.61
C ILE A 158 2.40 -8.32 28.98
N LYS A 159 3.10 -8.68 30.06
CA LYS A 159 2.72 -8.31 31.41
C LYS A 159 2.82 -6.79 31.60
N GLY A 160 1.67 -6.15 31.81
CA GLY A 160 1.58 -4.69 31.98
C GLY A 160 1.46 -3.91 30.66
N VAL A 161 1.33 -4.60 29.52
CA VAL A 161 0.92 -3.98 28.26
C VAL A 161 -0.58 -3.72 28.31
N ASN A 162 -1.02 -2.51 27.96
CA ASN A 162 -2.43 -2.21 27.73
C ASN A 162 -2.65 -2.11 26.22
N MET A 163 -3.70 -2.75 25.71
CA MET A 163 -4.02 -2.75 24.28
C MET A 163 -5.28 -1.93 24.04
N PHE A 164 -5.23 -1.11 23.00
CA PHE A 164 -6.35 -0.31 22.56
C PHE A 164 -6.69 -0.64 21.12
N TYR A 165 -7.97 -0.62 20.80
CA TYR A 165 -8.43 -0.80 19.44
C TYR A 165 -9.47 0.25 19.07
N MET A 166 -9.51 0.57 17.78
CA MET A 166 -10.55 1.39 17.18
C MET A 166 -10.93 0.73 15.85
N PRO A 167 -12.20 0.34 15.66
CA PRO A 167 -12.70 -0.13 14.38
C PRO A 167 -12.46 0.88 13.25
N VAL A 168 -11.97 0.39 12.12
CA VAL A 168 -11.70 1.19 10.92
C VAL A 168 -12.59 0.71 9.77
N ASP A 169 -13.18 1.65 9.05
CA ASP A 169 -13.93 1.36 7.82
C ASP A 169 -13.03 1.65 6.62
N TYR A 170 -13.29 0.97 5.50
CA TYR A 170 -12.67 1.32 4.23
C TYR A 170 -13.14 2.69 3.74
N THR A 171 -12.41 3.28 2.79
CA THR A 171 -12.78 4.57 2.20
C THR A 171 -14.15 4.49 1.55
N ARG A 172 -15.09 5.26 2.10
CA ARG A 172 -16.49 5.37 1.63
C ARG A 172 -17.05 6.78 1.79
N ASP A 173 -16.66 7.46 2.87
CA ASP A 173 -17.11 8.82 3.18
C ASP A 173 -16.19 9.85 2.51
N VAL A 174 -16.16 9.85 1.17
CA VAL A 174 -15.38 10.77 0.32
C VAL A 174 -16.28 11.76 -0.41
N TYR A 175 -15.76 12.96 -0.68
CA TYR A 175 -16.52 14.03 -1.34
C TYR A 175 -16.96 13.67 -2.77
N PHE A 176 -16.22 12.80 -3.46
CA PHE A 176 -16.51 12.37 -4.83
C PHE A 176 -16.54 10.83 -4.99
N PHE A 177 -17.37 10.18 -4.17
CA PHE A 177 -17.64 8.74 -4.24
C PHE A 177 -18.07 8.32 -5.66
N ASN A 178 -17.50 7.22 -6.16
CA ASN A 178 -17.79 6.68 -7.48
C ASN A 178 -17.91 5.15 -7.44
N LYS A 179 -18.19 4.52 -8.58
CA LYS A 179 -18.38 3.06 -8.66
C LYS A 179 -17.14 2.29 -8.19
N GLU A 180 -15.94 2.75 -8.56
CA GLU A 180 -14.69 2.10 -8.15
C GLU A 180 -14.49 2.17 -6.62
N SER A 181 -15.06 3.18 -5.95
CA SER A 181 -15.03 3.29 -4.49
C SER A 181 -15.79 2.16 -3.77
N GLU A 182 -16.73 1.47 -4.42
CA GLU A 182 -17.42 0.31 -3.83
C GLU A 182 -16.47 -0.90 -3.67
N LEU A 183 -15.36 -0.93 -4.43
CA LEU A 183 -14.33 -1.96 -4.38
C LEU A 183 -13.24 -1.67 -3.34
N SER A 184 -13.40 -0.63 -2.51
CA SER A 184 -12.37 -0.21 -1.54
C SER A 184 -11.96 -1.32 -0.58
N TYR A 185 -12.89 -2.20 -0.19
CA TYR A 185 -12.57 -3.37 0.66
C TYR A 185 -11.53 -4.31 0.04
N PHE A 186 -11.44 -4.35 -1.28
CA PHE A 186 -10.46 -5.17 -2.01
C PHE A 186 -9.20 -4.37 -2.32
N THR A 187 -9.35 -3.14 -2.82
CA THR A 187 -8.20 -2.33 -3.25
C THR A 187 -7.41 -1.73 -2.08
N GLU A 188 -8.03 -1.55 -0.91
CA GLU A 188 -7.39 -1.07 0.33
C GLU A 188 -7.14 -2.21 1.32
N ASP A 189 -7.35 -3.46 0.91
CA ASP A 189 -6.99 -4.59 1.75
C ASP A 189 -5.49 -4.58 2.09
N LEU A 190 -5.18 -4.83 3.37
CA LEU A 190 -3.84 -4.74 3.91
C LEU A 190 -2.88 -5.72 3.22
N GLU A 191 -3.35 -6.95 3.00
CA GLU A 191 -2.55 -8.02 2.41
C GLU A 191 -2.42 -7.85 0.90
N TRP A 192 -3.48 -7.38 0.22
CA TRP A 192 -3.43 -7.03 -1.20
C TRP A 192 -2.35 -6.00 -1.51
N ASN A 193 -2.29 -4.92 -0.73
CA ASN A 193 -1.28 -3.87 -0.88
C ASN A 193 0.11 -4.36 -0.46
N SER A 194 0.19 -5.15 0.62
CA SER A 194 1.45 -5.73 1.08
C SER A 194 2.05 -6.71 0.07
N PHE A 195 1.23 -7.49 -0.61
CA PHE A 195 1.68 -8.40 -1.67
C PHE A 195 2.45 -7.63 -2.76
N TRP A 196 1.89 -6.51 -3.24
CA TRP A 196 2.55 -5.71 -4.26
C TRP A 196 3.86 -5.09 -3.75
N TYR A 197 3.88 -4.64 -2.50
CA TYR A 197 5.10 -4.15 -1.86
C TYR A 197 6.20 -5.23 -1.82
N TYR A 198 5.90 -6.42 -1.29
CA TYR A 198 6.87 -7.49 -1.16
C TYR A 198 7.34 -8.03 -2.51
N PHE A 199 6.45 -8.14 -3.50
CA PHE A 199 6.83 -8.51 -4.86
C PHE A 199 7.87 -7.52 -5.44
N ASN A 200 7.67 -6.22 -5.23
CA ASN A 200 8.63 -5.20 -5.67
C ASN A 200 9.92 -5.18 -4.83
N MET A 201 9.91 -5.64 -3.59
CA MET A 201 11.16 -5.81 -2.81
C MET A 201 11.94 -7.05 -3.27
N ASP A 202 11.25 -8.14 -3.57
CA ASP A 202 11.86 -9.38 -4.07
C ASP A 202 12.44 -9.18 -5.48
N TYR A 203 11.67 -8.61 -6.40
CA TYR A 203 12.08 -8.35 -7.79
C TYR A 203 12.45 -6.88 -8.05
N PHE A 204 13.12 -6.24 -7.09
CA PHE A 204 13.42 -4.81 -7.12
C PHE A 204 14.12 -4.36 -8.42
N PRO A 205 13.57 -3.39 -9.19
CA PRO A 205 14.03 -3.04 -10.54
C PRO A 205 15.54 -2.80 -10.69
N TYR A 206 16.20 -2.29 -9.64
CA TYR A 206 17.62 -1.94 -9.68
C TYR A 206 18.57 -3.06 -9.22
N LEU A 207 18.06 -4.22 -8.78
CA LEU A 207 18.88 -5.38 -8.47
C LEU A 207 19.35 -6.07 -9.76
N ASN A 208 20.64 -6.41 -9.81
CA ASN A 208 21.23 -7.14 -10.92
C ASN A 208 20.74 -8.60 -10.96
N GLY A 209 20.07 -9.01 -12.04
CA GLY A 209 19.44 -10.32 -12.08
C GLY A 209 20.41 -11.51 -12.11
N GLU A 210 21.69 -11.31 -12.44
CA GLU A 210 22.69 -12.38 -12.41
C GLU A 210 23.26 -12.58 -11.01
N GLN A 211 23.58 -11.48 -10.32
CA GLN A 211 24.10 -11.50 -8.95
C GLN A 211 23.07 -12.06 -7.97
N PHE A 212 21.81 -11.64 -8.10
CA PHE A 212 20.73 -12.01 -7.17
C PHE A 212 19.90 -13.21 -7.66
N GLY A 213 20.37 -13.92 -8.69
CA GLY A 213 19.70 -15.14 -9.17
C GLY A 213 18.39 -14.92 -9.94
N LEU A 214 17.86 -13.70 -10.04
CA LEU A 214 16.58 -13.37 -10.69
C LEU A 214 16.50 -13.81 -12.16
N LYS A 215 17.63 -13.91 -12.87
CA LYS A 215 17.69 -14.46 -14.24
C LYS A 215 17.26 -15.93 -14.30
N LYS A 216 17.51 -16.71 -13.23
CA LYS A 216 17.09 -18.12 -13.14
C LYS A 216 15.57 -18.24 -13.05
N ASP A 217 14.93 -17.24 -12.45
CA ASP A 217 13.48 -17.19 -12.25
C ASP A 217 12.73 -16.63 -13.46
N ARG A 218 13.45 -16.22 -14.51
CA ARG A 218 12.88 -15.56 -15.71
C ARG A 218 12.11 -14.31 -15.31
N ARG A 219 12.83 -13.38 -14.67
CA ARG A 219 12.35 -12.11 -14.11
C ARG A 219 11.31 -11.41 -14.99
N GLY A 220 11.62 -11.19 -16.26
CA GLY A 220 10.74 -10.47 -17.19
C GLY A 220 9.43 -11.22 -17.45
N GLU A 221 9.50 -12.53 -17.69
CA GLU A 221 8.30 -13.37 -17.81
C GLU A 221 7.49 -13.39 -16.51
N TYR A 222 8.16 -13.52 -15.37
CA TYR A 222 7.52 -13.58 -14.06
C TYR A 222 6.80 -12.27 -13.71
N TYR A 223 7.42 -11.12 -14.02
CA TYR A 223 6.77 -9.81 -13.88
C TYR A 223 5.46 -9.73 -14.67
N PHE A 224 5.47 -10.13 -15.94
CA PHE A 224 4.25 -10.18 -16.74
C PHE A 224 3.20 -11.12 -16.16
N TYR A 225 3.63 -12.30 -15.70
CA TYR A 225 2.74 -13.25 -15.07
C TYR A 225 2.07 -12.64 -13.83
N VAL A 226 2.82 -12.03 -12.92
CA VAL A 226 2.29 -11.43 -11.69
C VAL A 226 1.33 -10.28 -12.01
N VAL A 227 1.71 -9.33 -12.88
CA VAL A 227 0.83 -8.22 -13.27
C VAL A 227 -0.45 -8.74 -13.93
N ARG A 228 -0.35 -9.73 -14.81
CA ARG A 228 -1.52 -10.36 -15.44
C ARG A 228 -2.44 -11.04 -14.42
N GLN A 229 -1.87 -11.76 -13.45
CA GLN A 229 -2.67 -12.42 -12.40
C GLN A 229 -3.36 -11.41 -11.48
N LEU A 230 -2.69 -10.31 -11.12
CA LEU A 230 -3.29 -9.21 -10.36
C LEU A 230 -4.47 -8.59 -11.11
N LEU A 231 -4.30 -8.28 -12.39
CA LEU A 231 -5.37 -7.73 -13.23
C LEU A 231 -6.53 -8.72 -13.40
N ALA A 232 -6.24 -10.01 -13.58
CA ALA A 232 -7.27 -11.04 -13.67
C ALA A 232 -8.06 -11.17 -12.35
N ARG A 233 -7.37 -11.15 -11.21
CA ARG A 233 -7.99 -11.20 -9.88
C ARG A 233 -8.87 -9.98 -9.61
N TYR A 234 -8.38 -8.80 -9.98
CA TYR A 234 -9.14 -7.55 -9.89
C TYR A 234 -10.37 -7.58 -10.81
N TYR A 235 -10.22 -8.05 -12.05
CA TYR A 235 -11.32 -8.22 -12.99
C TYR A 235 -12.41 -9.17 -12.45
N MET A 236 -12.05 -10.25 -11.76
CA MET A 236 -13.03 -11.13 -11.10
C MET A 236 -13.84 -10.41 -10.01
N GLU A 237 -13.24 -9.51 -9.23
CA GLU A 237 -14.00 -8.67 -8.28
C GLU A 237 -14.97 -7.76 -9.02
N ARG A 238 -14.52 -7.09 -10.09
CA ARG A 238 -15.38 -6.23 -10.92
C ARG A 238 -16.59 -6.98 -11.47
N LEU A 239 -16.40 -8.23 -11.92
CA LEU A 239 -17.49 -9.08 -12.40
C LEU A 239 -18.52 -9.38 -11.31
N SER A 240 -18.07 -9.61 -10.08
CA SER A 240 -18.97 -9.88 -8.95
C SER A 240 -19.88 -8.68 -8.59
N HIS A 241 -19.41 -7.46 -8.86
CA HIS A 241 -20.18 -6.21 -8.72
C HIS A 241 -20.91 -5.78 -9.99
N GLY A 242 -20.75 -6.50 -11.10
CA GLY A 242 -21.38 -6.19 -12.37
C GLY A 242 -20.77 -4.99 -13.10
N TYR A 243 -19.50 -4.65 -12.83
CA TYR A 243 -18.81 -3.49 -13.42
C TYR A 243 -18.17 -3.78 -14.78
N GLY A 244 -18.09 -5.04 -15.18
CA GLY A 244 -17.54 -5.44 -16.46
C GLY A 244 -16.02 -5.28 -16.54
N GLU A 245 -15.52 -4.96 -17.73
CA GLU A 245 -14.09 -4.87 -18.03
C GLU A 245 -13.40 -3.69 -17.33
N VAL A 246 -12.07 -3.78 -17.23
CA VAL A 246 -11.24 -2.68 -16.71
C VAL A 246 -11.26 -1.58 -17.78
N PRO A 247 -11.61 -0.32 -17.43
CA PRO A 247 -11.71 0.75 -18.42
C PRO A 247 -10.35 1.04 -19.06
N GLU A 248 -10.36 1.23 -20.38
CA GLU A 248 -9.17 1.68 -21.10
C GLU A 248 -8.94 3.18 -20.85
N PHE A 249 -7.67 3.57 -20.83
CA PHE A 249 -7.27 4.96 -20.68
C PHE A 249 -6.99 5.60 -22.05
N SER A 250 -7.41 6.85 -22.23
CA SER A 250 -7.06 7.68 -23.38
C SER A 250 -6.71 9.09 -22.91
N PHE A 251 -5.67 9.65 -23.52
CA PHE A 251 -5.19 11.01 -23.24
C PHE A 251 -6.18 12.11 -23.67
N PHE A 252 -7.11 11.79 -24.57
CA PHE A 252 -8.06 12.74 -25.19
C PHE A 252 -9.48 12.61 -24.64
N THR A 253 -9.66 11.80 -23.59
CA THR A 253 -10.97 11.58 -22.97
C THR A 253 -10.88 11.84 -21.48
N GLU A 254 -11.96 12.34 -20.92
CA GLU A 254 -12.07 12.50 -19.47
C GLU A 254 -12.01 11.15 -18.76
N VAL A 255 -11.26 11.09 -17.65
CA VAL A 255 -11.26 9.92 -16.77
C VAL A 255 -12.48 10.00 -15.87
N GLU A 256 -13.46 9.12 -16.12
CA GLU A 256 -14.75 9.09 -15.41
C GLU A 256 -14.58 8.95 -13.89
N TYR A 257 -13.73 8.02 -13.46
CA TYR A 257 -13.53 7.68 -12.04
C TYR A 257 -12.23 8.27 -11.49
N GLY A 258 -12.39 9.25 -10.60
CA GLY A 258 -11.33 9.85 -9.79
C GLY A 258 -10.90 8.97 -8.61
N TYR A 259 -9.91 9.43 -7.87
CA TYR A 259 -9.38 8.77 -6.68
C TYR A 259 -9.01 9.79 -5.59
N ASP A 260 -9.52 9.57 -4.38
CA ASP A 260 -9.16 10.30 -3.16
C ASP A 260 -8.43 9.34 -2.22
N PRO A 261 -7.10 9.43 -2.06
CA PRO A 261 -6.37 8.48 -1.23
C PRO A 261 -6.75 8.53 0.26
N GLN A 262 -7.26 9.66 0.75
CA GLN A 262 -7.43 9.93 2.19
C GLN A 262 -6.17 9.63 3.05
N LEU A 263 -4.98 9.61 2.45
CA LEU A 263 -3.69 9.39 3.11
C LEU A 263 -3.00 10.71 3.43
N ILE A 264 -2.13 10.67 4.43
CA ILE A 264 -1.29 11.80 4.84
C ILE A 264 0.18 11.39 4.84
N ASN A 265 1.04 12.32 4.44
CA ASN A 265 2.48 12.17 4.56
C ASN A 265 2.92 12.38 6.01
N TYR A 266 4.15 11.97 6.34
CA TYR A 266 4.74 12.16 7.68
C TYR A 266 4.79 13.63 8.14
N ASN A 267 4.85 14.57 7.19
CA ASN A 267 4.80 16.00 7.47
C ASN A 267 3.37 16.54 7.66
N GLY A 268 2.34 15.68 7.67
CA GLY A 268 0.93 16.03 7.78
C GLY A 268 0.28 16.52 6.48
N VAL A 269 1.03 16.61 5.38
CA VAL A 269 0.48 17.04 4.08
C VAL A 269 -0.29 15.88 3.44
N GLY A 270 -1.55 16.10 3.11
CA GLY A 270 -2.39 15.12 2.42
C GLY A 270 -1.84 14.77 1.04
N TYR A 271 -2.14 13.55 0.58
CA TYR A 271 -1.78 13.12 -0.77
C TYR A 271 -2.57 13.90 -1.84
N SER A 272 -2.02 13.97 -3.05
CA SER A 272 -2.75 14.48 -4.21
C SER A 272 -3.96 13.60 -4.51
N TYR A 273 -5.02 14.22 -5.03
CA TYR A 273 -6.24 13.52 -5.42
C TYR A 273 -6.63 13.86 -6.85
N ARG A 274 -7.41 12.97 -7.46
CA ARG A 274 -7.97 13.17 -8.80
C ARG A 274 -9.49 13.18 -8.72
N LYS A 275 -10.12 14.27 -9.16
CA LYS A 275 -11.58 14.37 -9.24
C LYS A 275 -12.15 13.44 -10.33
N ASN A 276 -13.44 13.11 -10.22
CA ASN A 276 -14.18 12.45 -11.31
C ASN A 276 -14.23 13.36 -12.55
N TYR A 277 -14.29 12.75 -13.73
CA TYR A 277 -14.28 13.44 -15.02
C TYR A 277 -13.09 14.40 -15.18
N TYR A 278 -11.90 13.90 -14.85
CA TYR A 278 -10.67 14.68 -14.99
C TYR A 278 -10.19 14.65 -16.45
N GLU A 279 -9.96 15.84 -17.03
CA GLU A 279 -9.51 16.00 -18.40
C GLU A 279 -7.97 16.17 -18.47
N TYR A 280 -7.28 15.15 -18.96
CA TYR A 280 -5.83 15.17 -19.11
C TYR A 280 -5.34 16.01 -20.29
N GLU A 281 -6.17 16.20 -21.31
CA GLU A 281 -5.84 17.03 -22.48
C GLU A 281 -5.56 18.48 -22.10
N THR A 282 -6.34 19.03 -21.17
CA THR A 282 -6.21 20.44 -20.74
C THR A 282 -5.28 20.61 -19.55
N TYR A 283 -5.34 19.70 -18.57
CA TYR A 283 -4.69 19.87 -17.26
C TYR A 283 -3.52 18.90 -16.99
N GLY A 284 -3.29 17.94 -17.89
CA GLY A 284 -2.20 16.98 -17.74
C GLY A 284 -0.83 17.61 -17.99
N ASN A 285 0.21 17.00 -17.41
CA ASN A 285 1.59 17.38 -17.71
C ASN A 285 2.00 16.80 -19.08
N PHE A 286 2.16 17.69 -20.07
CA PHE A 286 2.48 17.31 -21.45
C PHE A 286 3.85 16.64 -21.61
N ASP A 287 4.82 16.96 -20.76
CA ASP A 287 6.15 16.35 -20.82
C ASP A 287 6.08 14.88 -20.42
N TYR A 288 5.39 14.57 -19.31
CA TYR A 288 5.13 13.19 -18.89
C TYR A 288 4.29 12.42 -19.91
N MET A 289 3.26 13.06 -20.48
CA MET A 289 2.48 12.47 -21.56
C MET A 289 3.38 12.09 -22.74
N TYR A 290 4.29 12.97 -23.17
CA TYR A 290 5.21 12.71 -24.27
C TYR A 290 6.14 11.54 -23.96
N TYR A 291 6.68 11.44 -22.75
CA TYR A 291 7.51 10.30 -22.33
C TYR A 291 6.73 8.98 -22.40
N ILE A 292 5.49 8.96 -21.94
CA ILE A 292 4.63 7.76 -21.94
C ILE A 292 4.27 7.35 -23.38
N ILE A 293 3.84 8.30 -24.22
CA ILE A 293 3.48 8.02 -25.61
C ILE A 293 4.69 7.49 -26.38
N ASN A 294 5.84 8.12 -26.24
CA ASN A 294 7.07 7.63 -26.89
C ASN A 294 7.42 6.22 -26.42
N PHE A 295 7.30 5.95 -25.11
CA PHE A 295 7.49 4.61 -24.54
C PHE A 295 6.66 3.56 -25.28
N PHE A 296 5.34 3.72 -25.29
CA PHE A 296 4.44 2.76 -25.92
C PHE A 296 4.61 2.67 -27.45
N THR A 297 4.87 3.80 -28.12
CA THR A 297 5.12 3.82 -29.58
C THR A 297 6.33 2.97 -29.92
N ARG A 298 7.40 3.09 -29.15
CA ARG A 298 8.61 2.28 -29.38
C ARG A 298 8.39 0.80 -29.06
N VAL A 299 7.66 0.48 -28.00
CA VAL A 299 7.28 -0.90 -27.70
C VAL A 299 6.47 -1.50 -28.85
N GLU A 300 5.52 -0.75 -29.40
CA GLU A 300 4.72 -1.16 -30.56
C GLU A 300 5.58 -1.35 -31.82
N GLU A 301 6.52 -0.44 -32.10
CA GLU A 301 7.47 -0.58 -33.21
C GLU A 301 8.32 -1.85 -33.08
N ILE A 302 8.83 -2.12 -31.87
CA ILE A 302 9.62 -3.32 -31.56
C ILE A 302 8.79 -4.58 -31.84
N ILE A 303 7.54 -4.62 -31.37
CA ILE A 303 6.61 -5.73 -31.59
C ILE A 303 6.30 -5.90 -33.09
N THR A 304 6.03 -4.79 -33.79
CA THR A 304 5.65 -4.77 -35.21
C THR A 304 6.80 -5.24 -36.11
N GLN A 305 8.03 -4.82 -35.83
CA GLN A 305 9.22 -5.27 -36.56
C GLN A 305 9.54 -6.75 -36.27
N GLY A 306 9.14 -7.24 -35.09
CA GLY A 306 9.40 -8.61 -34.63
C GLY A 306 10.87 -8.86 -34.28
N TYR A 307 11.66 -7.82 -34.09
CA TYR A 307 13.01 -7.90 -33.56
C TYR A 307 13.34 -6.66 -32.73
N PHE A 308 14.18 -6.83 -31.73
CA PHE A 308 14.66 -5.75 -30.87
C PHE A 308 16.15 -5.54 -31.09
N LYS A 309 16.55 -4.32 -31.46
CA LYS A 309 17.94 -3.94 -31.64
C LYS A 309 18.45 -3.26 -30.39
N THR A 310 19.39 -3.91 -29.71
CA THR A 310 20.09 -3.36 -28.54
C THR A 310 21.01 -2.20 -28.92
N HIS A 311 21.41 -1.39 -27.93
CA HIS A 311 22.37 -0.31 -28.11
C HIS A 311 23.70 -0.79 -28.72
N ASP A 312 24.14 -2.00 -28.35
CA ASP A 312 25.36 -2.63 -28.86
C ASP A 312 25.23 -3.17 -30.29
N GLY A 313 24.08 -2.95 -30.94
CA GLY A 313 23.81 -3.39 -32.30
C GLY A 313 23.41 -4.86 -32.44
N LYS A 314 23.35 -5.62 -31.33
CA LYS A 314 22.83 -6.99 -31.33
C LYS A 314 21.33 -6.97 -31.61
N ILE A 315 20.92 -7.81 -32.55
CA ILE A 315 19.52 -8.02 -32.93
C ILE A 315 18.99 -9.25 -32.18
N ILE A 316 17.89 -9.06 -31.48
CA ILE A 316 17.16 -10.08 -30.73
C ILE A 316 15.86 -10.36 -31.48
N ASP A 317 15.63 -11.60 -31.88
CA ASP A 317 14.41 -11.99 -32.59
C ASP A 317 13.26 -12.20 -31.58
N LEU A 318 12.14 -11.51 -31.75
CA LEU A 318 11.02 -11.57 -30.81
C LEU A 318 10.02 -12.69 -31.11
N ARG A 319 10.25 -13.45 -32.18
CA ARG A 319 9.40 -14.61 -32.53
C ARG A 319 9.67 -15.85 -31.68
N LYS A 320 10.68 -15.78 -30.82
CA LYS A 320 11.08 -16.85 -29.93
C LYS A 320 10.37 -16.74 -28.59
N PRO A 321 9.89 -17.85 -27.98
CA PRO A 321 9.23 -17.81 -26.67
C PRO A 321 10.09 -17.16 -25.58
N GLU A 322 11.41 -17.34 -25.62
CA GLU A 322 12.35 -16.78 -24.66
C GLU A 322 12.40 -15.25 -24.70
N SER A 323 11.95 -14.64 -25.79
CA SER A 323 12.01 -13.19 -25.97
C SER A 323 10.99 -12.42 -25.14
N ILE A 324 10.05 -13.11 -24.50
CA ILE A 324 9.16 -12.52 -23.49
C ILE A 324 9.94 -11.87 -22.35
N GLU A 325 11.12 -12.40 -22.04
CA GLU A 325 11.99 -11.88 -20.98
C GLU A 325 12.37 -10.42 -21.24
N TYR A 326 12.83 -10.13 -22.46
CA TYR A 326 13.26 -8.78 -22.83
C TYR A 326 12.11 -7.79 -22.83
N LEU A 327 10.92 -8.23 -23.24
CA LEU A 327 9.74 -7.37 -23.20
C LEU A 327 9.33 -7.09 -21.73
N GLY A 328 9.43 -8.10 -20.86
CA GLY A 328 9.15 -7.95 -19.44
C GLY A 328 10.12 -6.99 -18.76
N ASP A 329 11.40 -7.09 -19.10
CA ASP A 329 12.45 -6.19 -18.59
C ASP A 329 12.23 -4.74 -19.04
N ILE A 330 11.80 -4.52 -20.29
CA ILE A 330 11.42 -3.20 -20.81
C ILE A 330 10.20 -2.66 -20.08
N MET A 331 9.17 -3.48 -19.87
CA MET A 331 7.95 -3.07 -19.18
C MET A 331 8.20 -2.79 -17.68
N GLN A 332 9.05 -3.56 -17.01
CA GLN A 332 9.40 -3.27 -15.61
C GLN A 332 10.33 -2.05 -15.50
N GLY A 333 11.11 -1.74 -16.54
CA GLY A 333 12.14 -0.69 -16.50
C GLY A 333 13.34 -1.09 -15.63
N ASN A 334 13.65 -2.39 -15.57
CA ASN A 334 14.68 -2.91 -14.68
C ASN A 334 16.11 -2.76 -15.24
N VAL A 335 17.11 -3.02 -14.40
CA VAL A 335 18.54 -2.89 -14.74
C VAL A 335 19.05 -3.95 -15.71
N ASP A 336 18.32 -5.06 -15.88
CA ASP A 336 18.67 -6.15 -16.80
C ASP A 336 18.29 -5.82 -18.25
N ASN A 337 17.45 -4.80 -18.45
CA ASN A 337 17.12 -4.29 -19.77
C ASN A 337 18.35 -3.75 -20.52
N TYR A 338 18.41 -4.05 -21.82
CA TYR A 338 19.43 -3.56 -22.75
C TYR A 338 19.25 -2.09 -23.15
N ASP A 339 18.05 -1.52 -23.03
CA ASP A 339 17.79 -0.10 -23.31
C ASP A 339 17.43 0.70 -22.04
N LYS A 340 18.46 0.94 -21.24
CA LYS A 340 18.36 1.62 -19.95
C LYS A 340 17.95 3.08 -20.08
N TYR A 341 18.43 3.79 -21.11
CA TYR A 341 18.14 5.21 -21.28
C TYR A 341 16.65 5.47 -21.50
N PHE A 342 15.97 4.55 -22.17
CA PHE A 342 14.59 4.72 -22.56
C PHE A 342 13.58 4.16 -21.56
N ALA A 343 13.80 2.94 -21.07
CA ALA A 343 12.78 2.22 -20.35
C ALA A 343 12.89 2.34 -18.82
N THR A 344 13.98 2.84 -18.26
CA THR A 344 14.15 2.82 -16.80
C THR A 344 13.11 3.68 -16.06
N PHE A 345 12.70 4.81 -16.66
CA PHE A 345 11.90 5.81 -15.96
C PHE A 345 10.44 5.91 -16.43
N TRP A 346 10.05 5.20 -17.48
CA TRP A 346 8.68 5.32 -18.03
C TRP A 346 7.62 5.02 -16.96
N TYR A 347 7.86 3.99 -16.14
CA TYR A 347 6.91 3.54 -15.12
C TYR A 347 6.74 4.61 -14.01
N MET A 348 7.83 5.26 -13.62
CA MET A 348 7.82 6.37 -12.68
C MET A 348 7.05 7.57 -13.25
N TYR A 349 7.35 7.97 -14.49
CA TYR A 349 6.64 9.07 -15.14
C TYR A 349 5.14 8.79 -15.32
N ALA A 350 4.76 7.54 -15.59
CA ALA A 350 3.36 7.13 -15.65
C ALA A 350 2.66 7.33 -14.29
N HIS A 351 3.29 6.92 -13.18
CA HIS A 351 2.71 7.13 -11.85
C HIS A 351 2.59 8.62 -11.50
N MET A 352 3.62 9.41 -11.77
CA MET A 352 3.61 10.86 -11.55
C MET A 352 2.53 11.57 -12.36
N TYR A 353 2.36 11.16 -13.62
CA TYR A 353 1.32 11.68 -14.51
C TYR A 353 -0.08 11.41 -13.96
N PHE A 354 -0.36 10.16 -13.55
CA PHE A 354 -1.67 9.80 -13.01
C PHE A 354 -1.95 10.35 -11.61
N ALA A 355 -0.91 10.56 -10.81
CA ALA A 355 -1.00 11.10 -9.46
C ALA A 355 -1.07 12.63 -9.43
N HIS A 356 -0.83 13.33 -10.54
CA HIS A 356 -0.71 14.80 -10.57
C HIS A 356 0.37 15.34 -9.63
N THR A 357 1.52 14.66 -9.59
CA THR A 357 2.65 15.05 -8.76
C THR A 357 3.85 15.35 -9.62
N ASP A 358 4.61 16.39 -9.27
CA ASP A 358 5.85 16.74 -9.96
C ASP A 358 7.10 16.30 -9.17
N ASP A 359 8.25 16.19 -9.84
CA ASP A 359 9.52 15.84 -9.18
C ASP A 359 9.94 16.91 -8.16
N THR A 360 9.57 18.16 -8.42
CA THR A 360 9.86 19.33 -7.59
C THR A 360 9.04 19.39 -6.30
N GLU A 361 7.86 18.75 -6.25
CA GLU A 361 6.96 18.83 -5.09
C GLU A 361 7.45 18.03 -3.87
N PHE A 362 8.36 17.08 -4.07
CA PHE A 362 8.96 16.29 -2.99
C PHE A 362 10.19 16.95 -2.34
N PHE A 363 10.68 18.06 -2.90
CA PHE A 363 11.71 18.90 -2.28
C PHE A 363 11.07 19.96 -1.37
N VAL A 364 10.32 19.53 -0.36
CA VAL A 364 9.97 20.44 0.75
C VAL A 364 11.19 20.52 1.66
N HIS A 365 11.81 21.70 1.69
CA HIS A 365 13.01 22.05 2.45
C HIS A 365 12.94 21.73 3.94
#